data_AF-A0A645HQB8-F1
#
_entry.id   AF-A0A645HQB8-F1
#
_cell.length_a   1.000
_cell.length_b   1.000
_cell.length_c   1.000
_cell.angle_alpha   90.00
_cell.angle_beta   90.00
_cell.angle_gamma   90.00
#
_symmetry.space_group_name_H-M   'P 1'
#
loop_
_entity.id
_entity.type
_entity.pdbx_description
1 polymer ?
#
loop_
_entity_poly.entity_id
_entity_poly.type
_entity_poly.pdbx_seq_one_letter_code
_entity_poly.pdbx_strand_id
1 'polypeptide(L)'
;MKAESEYEALAEYIMLWFSRSVSDRYGWFISDSSIRASLELARFYEIEIPLPSLEKQQAVVNFYNARHLIMKNITTVGNMLKELCPILIKGSLEEASA
;
A
#
# COMPACT_ATOMS: atom_id res chain seq x y z
N MET A 1 -7.95 -36.82 2.18
CA MET A 1 -9.16 -36.04 1.90
C MET A 1 -8.75 -34.59 1.68
N LYS A 2 -8.71 -34.11 0.43
CA LYS A 2 -8.61 -32.68 0.14
C LYS A 2 -10.01 -32.11 0.38
N ALA A 3 -10.20 -31.35 1.45
CA ALA A 3 -11.41 -30.55 1.60
C ALA A 3 -11.39 -29.46 0.51
N GLU A 4 -12.54 -29.30 -0.13
CA GLU A 4 -12.79 -28.45 -1.29
C GLU A 4 -12.44 -26.98 -0.98
N SER A 5 -11.50 -26.39 -1.74
CA SER A 5 -11.21 -24.97 -1.66
C SER A 5 -12.24 -24.21 -2.49
N GLU A 6 -13.44 -23.98 -1.95
CA GLU A 6 -14.48 -23.26 -2.69
C GLU A 6 -14.20 -21.76 -2.87
N TYR A 7 -13.15 -21.23 -2.25
CA TYR A 7 -12.70 -19.85 -2.45
C TYR A 7 -11.18 -19.75 -2.40
N GLU A 8 -10.56 -19.49 -3.56
CA GLU A 8 -9.12 -19.24 -3.64
C GLU A 8 -8.85 -17.74 -3.43
N ALA A 9 -8.05 -17.43 -2.41
CA ALA A 9 -7.72 -16.07 -2.00
C ALA A 9 -6.23 -15.82 -2.22
N LEU A 10 -5.89 -14.75 -2.96
CA LEU A 10 -4.51 -14.30 -3.10
C LEU A 10 -4.04 -13.65 -1.78
N ALA A 11 -2.90 -14.12 -1.26
CA ALA A 11 -2.34 -13.59 -0.03
C ALA A 11 -2.07 -12.08 -0.13
N GLU A 12 -1.60 -11.62 -1.29
CA GLU A 12 -1.36 -10.21 -1.59
C GLU A 12 -2.66 -9.39 -1.54
N TYR A 13 -3.76 -9.92 -2.06
CA TYR A 13 -5.06 -9.24 -2.00
C TYR A 13 -5.53 -9.08 -0.55
N ILE A 14 -5.39 -10.13 0.26
CA ILE A 14 -5.72 -10.08 1.70
C ILE A 14 -4.84 -9.06 2.43
N MET A 15 -3.53 -9.03 2.16
CA MET A 15 -2.63 -8.04 2.73
C MET A 15 -3.03 -6.61 2.34
N LEU A 16 -3.40 -6.39 1.08
CA LEU A 16 -3.88 -5.08 0.63
C LEU A 16 -5.19 -4.66 1.31
N TRP A 17 -6.07 -5.61 1.59
CA TRP A 17 -7.30 -5.34 2.34
C TRP A 17 -7.00 -4.84 3.75
N PHE A 18 -6.07 -5.48 4.46
CA PHE A 18 -5.65 -5.05 5.79
C PHE A 18 -4.79 -3.79 5.81
N SER A 19 -4.12 -3.45 4.70
CA SER A 19 -3.29 -2.24 4.58
C SER A 19 -4.10 -0.93 4.49
N ARG A 20 -5.44 -1.00 4.49
CA ARG A 20 -6.32 0.17 4.43
C ARG A 20 -6.44 0.82 5.81
N SER A 21 -6.53 2.15 5.84
CA SER A 21 -6.76 2.91 7.08
C SER A 21 -8.08 2.57 7.79
N VAL A 22 -9.07 2.08 7.05
CA VAL A 22 -10.34 1.61 7.64
C VAL A 22 -10.15 0.30 8.40
N SER A 23 -9.27 -0.58 7.92
CA SER A 23 -8.97 -1.86 8.56
C SER A 23 -8.28 -1.66 9.91
N ASP A 24 -7.36 -0.70 9.99
CA ASP A 24 -6.73 -0.27 11.24
C ASP A 24 -7.74 0.29 12.25
N ARG A 25 -8.63 1.19 11.81
CA ARG A 25 -9.72 1.72 12.67
C ARG A 25 -10.68 0.64 13.14
N TYR A 26 -11.02 -0.30 12.27
CA TYR A 26 -11.90 -1.40 12.61
C TYR A 26 -11.22 -2.33 13.62
N GLY A 27 -9.95 -2.66 13.42
CA GLY A 27 -9.13 -3.41 14.36
C GLY A 27 -9.13 -2.79 15.76
N TRP A 28 -8.99 -1.47 15.85
CA TRP A 28 -9.06 -0.77 17.13
C TRP A 28 -10.44 -0.91 17.80
N PHE A 29 -11.53 -0.78 17.02
CA PHE A 29 -12.89 -0.92 17.52
C PHE A 29 -13.20 -2.32 18.09
N ILE A 30 -12.66 -3.38 17.47
CA ILE A 30 -12.88 -4.77 17.90
C ILE A 30 -11.83 -5.29 18.90
N SER A 31 -10.85 -4.45 19.26
CA SER A 31 -9.81 -4.78 20.24
C SER A 31 -10.31 -4.69 21.69
N ASP A 32 -9.55 -5.25 22.62
CA ASP A 32 -9.82 -5.25 24.07
C ASP A 32 -9.78 -3.86 24.74
N SER A 33 -9.64 -2.76 23.98
CA SER A 33 -9.52 -1.38 24.47
C SER A 33 -8.37 -1.16 25.47
N SER A 34 -7.43 -2.10 25.58
CA SER A 34 -6.25 -1.95 26.43
C SER A 34 -5.25 -0.97 25.79
N ILE A 35 -4.27 -0.52 26.57
CA ILE A 35 -3.16 0.30 26.05
C ILE A 35 -2.35 -0.42 24.95
N ARG A 36 -2.46 -1.75 24.89
CA ARG A 36 -1.82 -2.59 23.87
C ARG A 36 -2.75 -2.95 22.71
N ALA A 37 -4.05 -2.63 22.81
CA ALA A 37 -5.09 -2.94 21.83
C ALA A 37 -5.00 -4.40 21.32
N SER A 38 -5.02 -5.37 22.23
CA SER A 38 -4.91 -6.78 21.86
C SER A 38 -6.19 -7.22 21.14
N LEU A 39 -6.04 -8.02 20.09
CA LEU A 39 -7.16 -8.60 19.34
C LEU A 39 -7.23 -10.10 19.60
N GLU A 40 -8.37 -10.56 20.13
CA GLU A 40 -8.63 -11.99 20.26
C GLU A 40 -8.75 -12.65 18.89
N LEU A 41 -8.16 -13.82 18.74
CA LEU A 41 -8.16 -14.54 17.46
C LEU A 41 -9.59 -14.88 16.97
N ALA A 42 -10.51 -15.15 17.90
CA ALA A 42 -11.91 -15.37 17.56
C ALA A 42 -12.54 -14.14 16.89
N ARG A 43 -12.27 -12.94 17.41
CA ARG A 43 -12.71 -11.66 16.83
C ARG A 43 -12.05 -11.36 15.50
N PHE A 44 -10.80 -11.78 15.33
CA PHE A 44 -10.13 -11.67 14.04
C PHE A 44 -10.81 -12.51 12.94
N TYR A 45 -11.32 -13.70 13.27
CA TYR A 45 -12.06 -14.54 12.32
C TYR A 45 -13.48 -14.02 12.00
N GLU A 46 -14.02 -13.09 12.79
CA GLU A 46 -15.28 -12.40 12.49
C GLU A 46 -15.12 -11.29 11.43
N ILE A 47 -13.89 -10.99 11.00
CA ILE A 47 -13.64 -9.97 9.99
C ILE A 47 -14.06 -10.50 8.61
N GLU A 48 -15.16 -9.96 8.07
CA GLU A 48 -15.62 -10.25 6.72
C GLU A 48 -14.81 -9.48 5.67
N ILE A 49 -14.33 -10.21 4.67
CA ILE A 49 -13.57 -9.67 3.54
C ILE A 49 -14.29 -10.05 2.24
N PRO A 50 -14.62 -9.09 1.36
CA PRO A 50 -15.20 -9.42 0.07
C PRO A 50 -14.16 -10.14 -0.77
N LEU A 51 -14.51 -11.34 -1.21
CA LEU A 51 -13.66 -12.19 -2.03
C LEU A 51 -14.19 -12.23 -3.47
N PRO A 52 -13.73 -11.34 -4.37
CA PRO A 52 -14.10 -11.39 -5.77
C PRO A 52 -13.36 -12.54 -6.49
N SER A 53 -13.63 -12.74 -7.79
CA SER A 53 -12.90 -13.73 -8.60
C SER A 53 -11.38 -13.49 -8.56
N LEU A 54 -10.59 -14.56 -8.71
CA LEU A 54 -9.12 -14.48 -8.72
C LEU A 54 -8.58 -13.44 -9.71
N GLU A 55 -9.17 -13.34 -10.90
CA GLU A 55 -8.81 -12.33 -11.89
C GLU A 55 -8.96 -10.91 -11.35
N LYS A 56 -10.06 -10.63 -10.64
CA LYS A 56 -10.29 -9.32 -10.01
C LYS A 56 -9.34 -9.09 -8.83
N GLN A 57 -9.07 -10.11 -8.02
CA GLN A 57 -8.08 -10.03 -6.94
C GLN A 57 -6.71 -9.66 -7.52
N GLN A 58 -6.28 -10.35 -8.58
CA GLN A 58 -5.00 -10.09 -9.25
C GLN A 58 -4.97 -8.69 -9.89
N ALA A 59 -6.06 -8.24 -10.50
CA ALA A 59 -6.15 -6.89 -11.07
C ALA A 59 -5.95 -5.81 -9.99
N VAL A 60 -6.54 -5.99 -8.81
CA VAL A 60 -6.35 -5.08 -7.66
C VAL A 60 -4.89 -5.07 -7.20
N VAL A 61 -4.26 -6.24 -7.08
CA VAL A 61 -2.85 -6.38 -6.69
C VAL A 61 -1.94 -5.68 -7.70
N ASN A 62 -2.15 -5.93 -8.99
CA ASN A 62 -1.38 -5.31 -10.07
C ASN A 62 -1.53 -3.79 -10.08
N PHE A 63 -2.77 -3.29 -9.90
CA PHE A 63 -3.03 -1.86 -9.82
C PHE A 63 -2.29 -1.20 -8.65
N TYR A 64 -2.35 -1.81 -7.47
CA TYR A 64 -1.65 -1.29 -6.29
C TYR A 64 -0.14 -1.22 -6.52
N ASN A 65 0.45 -2.30 -7.05
CA ASN A 65 1.88 -2.37 -7.33
C ASN A 65 2.32 -1.33 -8.37
N ALA A 66 1.55 -1.16 -9.45
CA ALA A 66 1.80 -0.15 -10.46
C ALA A 66 1.75 1.27 -9.86
N ARG A 67 0.73 1.58 -9.06
CA ARG A 67 0.61 2.88 -8.37
C ARG A 67 1.81 3.13 -7.45
N HIS A 68 2.21 2.14 -6.67
CA HIS A 68 3.35 2.25 -5.76
C HIS A 68 4.66 2.54 -6.52
N LEU A 69 4.90 1.84 -7.63
CA LEU A 69 6.06 2.07 -8.48
C LEU A 69 6.05 3.48 -9.09
N ILE A 70 4.91 3.93 -9.61
CA ILE A 70 4.75 5.28 -10.16
C ILE A 70 5.07 6.34 -9.09
N MET A 71 4.51 6.19 -7.89
CA MET A 71 4.76 7.13 -6.79
C MET A 71 6.25 7.19 -6.43
N LYS A 72 6.90 6.02 -6.29
CA LYS A 72 8.33 5.94 -6.02
C LYS A 72 9.15 6.68 -7.08
N ASN A 73 8.86 6.43 -8.36
CA ASN A 73 9.57 7.08 -9.47
C ASN A 73 9.37 8.59 -9.48
N ILE A 74 8.14 9.08 -9.27
CA ILE A 74 7.84 10.52 -9.17
C ILE A 74 8.63 11.15 -8.02
N THR A 75 8.68 10.51 -6.85
CA THR A 75 9.47 11.00 -5.72
C THR A 75 10.96 11.04 -6.04
N THR A 76 11.52 9.99 -6.66
CA THR A 76 12.93 9.96 -7.07
C THR A 76 13.25 11.08 -8.04
N VAL A 77 12.44 11.25 -9.10
CA VAL A 77 12.64 12.34 -10.08
C VAL A 77 12.52 13.71 -9.43
N GLY A 78 11.54 13.90 -8.56
CA GLY A 78 11.37 15.15 -7.81
C GLY A 78 12.58 15.47 -6.92
N ASN A 79 13.20 14.47 -6.30
CA ASN A 79 14.40 14.67 -5.49
C ASN A 79 15.63 14.99 -6.35
N MET A 80 15.83 14.27 -7.46
CA MET A 80 16.92 14.57 -8.40
C MET A 80 16.83 16.00 -8.93
N LEU A 81 15.62 16.47 -9.27
CA LEU A 81 15.41 17.86 -9.70
C LEU A 81 15.80 18.86 -8.60
N LYS A 82 15.43 18.62 -7.34
CA LYS A 82 15.81 19.50 -6.22
C LYS A 82 17.33 19.60 -6.05
N GLU A 83 18.06 18.51 -6.28
CA GLU A 83 19.52 18.48 -6.19
C GLU A 83 20.19 19.17 -7.38
N LEU A 84 19.64 19.02 -8.59
CA LEU A 84 20.22 19.57 -9.81
C LEU A 84 19.91 21.06 -10.00
N CYS A 85 18.75 21.55 -9.55
CA CYS A 85 18.31 22.93 -9.74
C CYS A 85 19.36 23.98 -9.32
N PRO A 86 20.00 23.92 -8.14
CA PRO A 86 21.01 24.90 -7.74
C PRO A 86 22.23 24.92 -8.66
N ILE A 87 22.66 23.74 -9.14
CA ILE A 87 23.81 23.59 -10.05
C ILE A 87 23.48 24.23 -11.41
N LEU A 88 22.29 23.93 -11.95
CA LEU A 88 21.83 24.47 -13.22
C LEU A 88 21.65 26.00 -13.20
N ILE A 89 21.08 26.53 -12.12
CA ILE A 89 20.92 27.99 -11.94
C ILE A 89 22.30 28.65 -11.87
N LYS A 90 23.23 28.09 -11.10
CA LYS A 90 24.59 28.63 -10.99
C LYS A 90 25.30 28.64 -12.35
N GLY A 91 25.28 27.52 -13.09
CA GLY A 91 25.89 27.44 -14.42
C GLY A 91 25.29 28.45 -15.40
N SER A 92 23.96 28.62 -15.38
CA SER A 92 23.27 29.60 -16.24
C SER A 92 23.67 31.05 -15.93
N LEU A 93 23.89 31.37 -14.65
CA LEU A 93 24.35 32.70 -14.23
C LEU A 93 25.80 32.97 -14.66
N GLU A 94 26.67 31.95 -14.55
CA GLU A 94 28.06 32.04 -14.97
C GLU A 94 28.18 32.25 -16.49
N GLU A 95 27.42 31.50 -17.30
CA GLU A 95 27.36 31.66 -18.76
C GLU A 95 26.84 33.04 -19.20
N ALA A 96 25.85 33.60 -18.50
CA ALA A 96 25.31 34.93 -18.82
C ALA A 96 26.26 36.09 -18.46
N SER A 97 27.28 35.82 -17.63
CA SER A 97 28.27 36.81 -17.19
C SER A 97 29.58 36.79 -18.00
N ALA A 98 29.71 35.83 -18.93
CA ALA A 98 30.84 35.68 -19.85
C ALA A 98 30.57 36.38 -21.18
#